data_AF-A0A9E3ZHU7-F1
#
_entry.id   AF-A0A9E3ZHU7-F1
#
_cell.length_a   1.000
_cell.length_b   1.000
_cell.length_c   1.000
_cell.angle_alpha   90.00
_cell.angle_beta   90.00
_cell.angle_gamma   90.00
#
_symmetry.space_group_name_H-M   'P 1'
#
loop_
_entity.id
_entity.type
_entity.pdbx_description
1 polymer ?
#
loop_
_entity_poly.entity_id
_entity_poly.type
_entity_poly.pdbx_seq_one_letter_code
_entity_poly.pdbx_strand_id
1 'polypeptide(L)'
;KNETNLEWVAEQAGSKKPFVGNLQARVDDIVRCQRRLAEIEDICSLSIGDVKEINRRMSIGEAKARRAKKEMVEANLRLVISIAKKYTNRGL
;
A
#
# COMPACT_ATOMS: atom_id res chain seq x y z
N LYS A 1 -14.31 2.53 -7.95
CA LYS A 1 -15.49 3.07 -7.23
C LYS A 1 -16.64 2.08 -7.10
N ASN A 2 -16.43 0.76 -7.33
CA ASN A 2 -17.43 -0.29 -7.09
C ASN A 2 -16.84 -1.42 -6.22
N GLU A 3 -15.81 -1.10 -5.44
CA GLU A 3 -14.98 -2.05 -4.70
C GLU A 3 -15.79 -2.82 -3.64
N THR A 4 -16.85 -2.22 -3.10
CA THR A 4 -17.74 -2.83 -2.09
C THR A 4 -19.19 -2.98 -2.55
N ASN A 5 -19.49 -2.59 -3.80
CA ASN A 5 -20.82 -2.77 -4.38
C ASN A 5 -21.03 -4.23 -4.82
N LEU A 6 -21.80 -5.00 -4.04
CA LEU A 6 -22.08 -6.41 -4.30
C LEU A 6 -22.94 -6.65 -5.56
N GLU A 7 -23.76 -5.68 -5.94
CA GLU A 7 -24.64 -5.77 -7.12
C GLU A 7 -23.86 -5.57 -8.43
N TRP A 8 -22.73 -4.85 -8.37
CA TRP A 8 -21.95 -4.51 -9.56
C TRP A 8 -21.50 -5.74 -10.36
N VAL A 9 -21.12 -6.82 -9.67
CA VAL A 9 -20.67 -8.05 -10.33
C VAL A 9 -21.82 -8.73 -11.06
N ALA A 10 -23.00 -8.78 -10.45
CA ALA A 10 -24.20 -9.33 -11.07
C ALA A 10 -24.62 -8.53 -12.30
N GLU A 11 -24.59 -7.20 -12.23
CA GLU A 11 -24.86 -6.31 -13.36
C GLU A 11 -23.88 -6.54 -14.52
N GLN A 12 -22.58 -6.67 -14.23
CA GLN A 12 -21.59 -6.93 -15.28
C GLN A 12 -21.70 -8.33 -15.87
N ALA A 13 -22.08 -9.33 -15.06
CA ALA A 13 -22.29 -10.71 -15.51
C ALA A 13 -23.53 -10.88 -16.41
N GLY A 14 -24.49 -9.94 -16.35
CA GLY A 14 -25.64 -9.88 -17.27
C GLY A 14 -25.35 -9.15 -18.60
N SER A 15 -24.17 -8.56 -18.76
CA SER A 15 -23.82 -7.83 -19.99
C SER A 15 -23.49 -8.78 -21.15
N LYS A 16 -23.52 -8.29 -22.41
CA LYS A 16 -23.13 -9.07 -23.61
C LYS A 16 -21.65 -8.93 -23.97
N LYS A 17 -20.79 -8.62 -22.99
CA LYS A 17 -19.38 -8.34 -23.24
C LYS A 17 -18.56 -9.63 -23.32
N PRO A 18 -17.47 -9.66 -24.10
CA PRO A 18 -16.67 -10.88 -24.31
C PRO A 18 -16.05 -11.46 -23.03
N PHE A 19 -15.86 -10.65 -21.99
CA PHE A 19 -15.29 -11.09 -20.72
C PHE A 19 -16.28 -11.78 -19.77
N VAL A 20 -17.57 -11.81 -20.10
CA VAL A 20 -18.64 -12.23 -19.20
C VAL A 20 -18.55 -13.70 -18.82
N GLY A 21 -18.14 -14.57 -19.75
CA GLY A 21 -17.96 -16.00 -19.44
C GLY A 21 -16.90 -16.23 -18.34
N ASN A 22 -15.78 -15.51 -18.41
CA ASN A 22 -14.74 -15.57 -17.36
C ASN A 22 -15.19 -14.91 -16.05
N LEU A 23 -16.03 -13.88 -16.13
CA LEU A 23 -16.58 -13.19 -14.97
C LEU A 23 -17.53 -14.12 -14.21
N GLN A 24 -18.45 -14.78 -14.90
CA GLN A 24 -19.43 -15.72 -14.34
C GLN A 24 -18.76 -16.86 -13.56
N ALA A 25 -17.68 -17.43 -14.10
CA ALA A 25 -16.90 -18.48 -13.44
C ALA A 25 -16.25 -18.05 -12.12
N ARG A 26 -16.19 -16.74 -11.82
CA ARG A 26 -15.49 -16.16 -10.66
C ARG A 26 -16.38 -15.28 -9.80
N VAL A 27 -17.69 -15.22 -10.05
CA VAL A 27 -18.62 -14.32 -9.34
C VAL A 27 -18.52 -14.52 -7.83
N ASP A 28 -18.58 -15.78 -7.36
CA ASP A 28 -18.55 -16.09 -5.93
C ASP A 28 -17.24 -15.62 -5.27
N ASP A 29 -16.11 -15.81 -5.94
CA ASP A 29 -14.81 -15.36 -5.46
C ASP A 29 -14.73 -13.83 -5.39
N ILE A 30 -15.27 -13.14 -6.40
CA ILE A 30 -15.29 -11.68 -6.44
C ILE A 30 -16.19 -11.13 -5.33
N VAL A 31 -17.39 -11.67 -5.16
CA VAL A 31 -18.34 -11.27 -4.10
C VAL A 31 -17.72 -11.51 -2.72
N ARG A 32 -17.02 -12.64 -2.50
CA ARG A 32 -16.28 -12.90 -1.26
C ARG A 32 -15.22 -11.83 -1.01
N CYS A 33 -14.48 -11.43 -2.03
CA CYS A 33 -13.48 -10.36 -1.91
C CYS A 33 -14.12 -8.99 -1.65
N GLN A 34 -15.25 -8.67 -2.29
CA GLN A 34 -15.98 -7.41 -2.05
C GLN A 34 -16.53 -7.33 -0.62
N ARG A 35 -17.01 -8.46 -0.04
CA ARG A 35 -17.42 -8.52 1.37
C ARG A 35 -16.25 -8.23 2.32
N ARG A 36 -15.09 -8.82 2.08
CA ARG A 36 -13.86 -8.50 2.84
C ARG A 36 -13.46 -7.04 2.72
N LEU A 37 -13.64 -6.44 1.54
CA LEU A 37 -13.40 -5.00 1.36
C LEU A 37 -14.40 -4.16 2.15
N ALA A 38 -15.68 -4.55 2.20
CA ALA A 38 -16.69 -3.88 3.02
C ALA A 38 -16.37 -3.96 4.52
N GLU A 39 -15.92 -5.13 5.01
CA GLU A 39 -15.45 -5.29 6.39
C GLU A 39 -14.29 -4.34 6.72
N ILE A 40 -13.37 -4.10 5.77
CA ILE A 40 -12.27 -3.14 5.94
C ILE A 40 -12.81 -1.70 5.99
N GLU A 41 -13.80 -1.36 5.16
CA GLU A 41 -14.44 -0.03 5.22
C GLU A 41 -15.08 0.21 6.59
N ASP A 42 -15.76 -0.80 7.14
CA ASP A 42 -16.39 -0.73 8.47
C ASP A 42 -15.36 -0.56 9.59
N ILE A 43 -14.31 -1.40 9.59
CA ILE A 43 -13.24 -1.35 10.60
C ILE A 43 -12.52 0.01 10.57
N CYS A 44 -12.22 0.52 9.38
CA CYS A 44 -11.49 1.76 9.21
C CYS A 44 -12.38 3.01 9.24
N SER A 45 -13.71 2.86 9.16
CA SER A 45 -14.67 3.96 8.97
C SER A 45 -14.28 4.88 7.80
N LEU A 46 -13.75 4.30 6.73
CA LEU A 46 -13.22 5.00 5.55
C LEU A 46 -13.52 4.19 4.30
N SER A 47 -13.76 4.85 3.17
CA SER A 47 -13.91 4.12 1.90
C SER A 47 -12.60 3.45 1.48
N ILE A 48 -12.66 2.36 0.72
CA ILE A 48 -11.47 1.71 0.13
C ILE A 48 -10.67 2.71 -0.72
N GLY A 49 -11.35 3.67 -1.36
CA GLY A 49 -10.70 4.74 -2.09
C GLY A 49 -9.83 5.62 -1.19
N ASP A 50 -10.36 6.03 -0.04
CA ASP A 50 -9.66 6.86 0.93
C ASP A 50 -8.50 6.09 1.59
N VAL A 51 -8.72 4.82 1.95
CA VAL A 51 -7.67 3.94 2.50
C VAL A 51 -6.49 3.85 1.52
N LYS A 52 -6.76 3.67 0.22
CA LYS A 52 -5.73 3.64 -0.82
C LYS A 52 -4.98 4.97 -0.94
N GLU A 53 -5.70 6.10 -0.90
CA GLU A 53 -5.07 7.42 -1.02
C GLU A 53 -4.22 7.75 0.20
N ILE A 54 -4.69 7.44 1.41
CA ILE A 54 -3.93 7.61 2.65
C ILE A 54 -2.64 6.78 2.59
N ASN A 55 -2.75 5.50 2.23
CA ASN A 55 -1.59 4.62 2.09
C ASN A 55 -0.59 5.16 1.05
N ARG A 56 -1.09 5.63 -0.10
CA ARG A 56 -0.26 6.25 -1.14
C ARG A 56 0.51 7.46 -0.59
N ARG A 57 -0.17 8.38 0.09
CA ARG A 57 0.46 9.57 0.70
C ARG A 57 1.48 9.19 1.76
N MET A 58 1.17 8.21 2.61
CA MET A 58 2.06 7.70 3.64
C MET A 58 3.33 7.11 3.03
N SER A 59 3.19 6.26 2.00
CA SER A 59 4.31 5.63 1.30
C SER A 59 5.25 6.68 0.65
N ILE A 60 4.69 7.74 0.07
CA ILE A 60 5.46 8.86 -0.48
C ILE A 60 6.22 9.59 0.63
N GLY A 61 5.55 9.89 1.74
CA GLY A 61 6.16 10.53 2.90
C GLY A 61 7.30 9.71 3.50
N GLU A 62 7.10 8.40 3.64
CA GLU A 62 8.11 7.48 4.14
C GLU A 62 9.32 7.40 3.20
N ALA A 63 9.10 7.32 1.88
CA ALA A 63 10.18 7.35 0.90
C ALA A 63 10.99 8.64 0.96
N LYS A 64 10.32 9.79 1.12
CA LYS A 64 10.98 11.10 1.26
C LYS A 64 11.80 11.17 2.54
N ALA A 65 11.25 10.75 3.68
CA ALA A 65 11.96 10.73 4.96
C ALA A 65 13.18 9.80 4.92
N ARG A 66 13.03 8.61 4.33
CA ARG A 66 14.13 7.64 4.18
C ARG A 66 15.26 8.21 3.31
N ARG A 67 14.93 8.88 2.21
CA ARG A 67 15.91 9.53 1.34
C ARG A 67 16.66 10.63 2.08
N ALA A 68 15.95 11.54 2.76
CA ALA A 68 16.57 12.61 3.53
C ALA A 68 17.48 12.07 4.64
N LYS A 69 17.05 11.03 5.35
CA LYS A 69 17.87 10.36 6.37
C LYS A 69 19.14 9.76 5.76
N LYS A 70 19.05 9.12 4.60
CA LYS A 70 20.20 8.55 3.89
C LYS A 70 21.19 9.64 3.48
N GLU A 71 20.72 10.71 2.84
CA GLU A 71 21.55 11.85 2.43
C GLU A 71 22.26 12.50 3.63
N MET A 72 21.54 12.67 4.75
CA MET A 72 22.11 13.19 6.00
C MET A 72 23.22 12.29 6.54
N VAL A 73 23.01 10.97 6.56
CA VAL A 73 24.02 10.01 7.04
C VAL A 73 25.26 10.02 6.15
N GLU A 74 25.07 10.04 4.83
CA GLU A 74 26.17 10.08 3.86
C GLU A 74 26.98 11.38 3.97
N ALA A 75 26.32 12.52 4.14
CA ALA A 75 26.97 13.82 4.35
C ALA A 75 27.83 13.84 5.63
N ASN A 76 27.43 13.10 6.67
CA ASN A 76 28.13 13.05 7.95
C ASN A 76 29.17 11.92 8.05
N LEU A 77 29.36 11.11 7.01
CA LEU A 77 30.26 9.95 7.06
C LEU A 77 31.71 10.34 7.41
N ARG A 78 32.19 11.48 6.91
CA ARG A 78 33.53 11.99 7.22
C ARG A 78 33.72 12.33 8.70
N LEU A 79 32.69 12.86 9.35
CA LEU A 79 32.70 13.17 10.77
C LEU A 79 32.77 11.89 11.61
N VAL A 80 31.99 10.88 11.25
CA VAL A 80 32.02 9.58 11.93
C VAL A 80 33.41 8.96 11.85
N ILE A 81 34.04 8.97 10.66
CA ILE A 81 35.40 8.45 10.47
C ILE A 81 36.42 9.22 11.32
N SER A 82 36.33 10.55 11.39
CA SER A 82 37.28 11.35 12.16
C SER A 82 37.17 11.10 13.67
N ILE A 83 35.96 10.83 14.17
CA ILE A 83 35.72 10.43 15.56
C ILE A 83 36.22 9.00 15.79
N ALA A 84 35.87 8.04 14.92
CA ALA A 84 36.26 6.63 15.05
C ALA A 84 37.78 6.44 15.09
N LYS A 85 38.53 7.23 14.31
CA LYS A 85 40.00 7.24 14.33
C LYS A 85 40.60 7.52 15.72
N LYS A 86 39.88 8.21 16.62
CA LYS A 86 40.34 8.47 17.99
C LYS A 86 40.24 7.25 18.93
N TYR A 87 39.55 6.19 18.51
CA TYR A 87 39.25 5.00 19.32
C TYR A 87 39.88 3.71 18.76
N THR A 88 40.76 3.79 17.76
CA THR A 88 41.31 2.61 17.04
C THR A 88 42.00 1.59 17.93
N ASN A 89 42.57 2.02 19.06
CA ASN A 89 43.34 1.16 19.97
C ASN A 89 42.61 0.87 21.29
N ARG A 90 41.29 1.07 21.35
CA ARG A 90 40.50 0.89 22.58
C ARG A 90 39.73 -0.44 22.65
N GLY A 91 39.92 -1.34 21.67
CA GLY A 91 39.20 -2.61 21.59
C GLY A 91 37.71 -2.36 21.35
N LEU A 92 37.29 -2.48 20.08
CA LEU A 92 35.87 -2.44 19.71
C LEU A 92 35.21 -3.79 19.95
#